data_AF-A0A6V7KQR3-F1
#
_entry.id   AF-A0A6V7KQR3-F1
#
_cell.length_a   1.000
_cell.length_b   1.000
_cell.length_c   1.000
_cell.angle_alpha   90.00
_cell.angle_beta   90.00
_cell.angle_gamma   90.00
#
_symmetry.space_group_name_H-M   'P 1'
#
loop_
_entity.id
_entity.type
_entity.pdbx_description
1 polymer ?
#
loop_
_entity_poly.entity_id
_entity_poly.type
_entity_poly.pdbx_seq_one_letter_code
_entity_poly.pdbx_strand_id
1 'polypeptide(L)'
;VYVNTILEVHKKYNALVLVAFSNDSGFVAALDKACGRFINSNSVTRAANSSSKSPELLAKYCDLLLKKSSKNPEEAELEDILNQVMVVFKYIEDKDVFQKFYSKMLAKRLVQHMSASDDAEASMISKLKQ
;
A
#
# COMPACT_ATOMS: atom_id res chain seq x y z
N VAL A 1 7.46 -1.02 8.53
CA VAL A 1 7.75 0.33 9.07
C VAL A 1 7.26 1.40 8.12
N TYR A 2 7.86 1.61 6.94
CA TYR A 2 7.46 2.69 6.02
C TYR A 2 5.96 2.74 5.67
N VAL A 3 5.41 1.67 5.08
CA VAL A 3 3.99 1.62 4.67
C VAL A 3 3.06 1.74 5.88
N ASN A 4 3.38 1.09 7.00
CA ASN A 4 2.60 1.20 8.24
C ASN A 4 2.55 2.63 8.76
N THR A 5 3.67 3.36 8.77
CA THR A 5 3.69 4.76 9.18
C THR A 5 2.82 5.63 8.27
N ILE A 6 2.84 5.40 6.95
CA ILE A 6 1.95 6.11 6.02
C ILE A 6 0.48 5.80 6.33
N LEU A 7 0.15 4.54 6.56
CA LEU A 7 -1.19 4.09 6.90
C LEU A 7 -1.68 4.68 8.22
N GLU A 8 -0.84 4.72 9.25
CA GLU A 8 -1.18 5.33 10.54
C GLU A 8 -1.47 6.82 10.41
N VAL A 9 -0.64 7.55 9.65
CA VAL A 9 -0.87 8.97 9.36
C VAL A 9 -2.18 9.16 8.61
N HIS A 10 -2.42 8.38 7.55
CA HIS A 10 -3.67 8.45 6.78
C HIS A 10 -4.89 8.18 7.67
N LYS A 11 -4.90 7.07 8.43
CA LYS A 11 -5.99 6.70 9.33
C LYS A 11 -6.27 7.78 10.39
N LYS A 12 -5.23 8.33 11.01
CA LYS A 12 -5.37 9.37 12.04
C LYS A 12 -6.05 10.62 11.49
N TYR A 13 -5.60 11.14 10.35
CA TYR A 13 -6.18 12.35 9.78
C TYR A 13 -7.53 12.09 9.10
N ASN A 14 -7.74 10.91 8.53
CA ASN A 14 -9.04 10.53 7.98
C ASN A 14 -10.11 10.45 9.08
N ALA A 15 -9.80 9.84 10.22
CA ALA A 15 -10.69 9.83 11.38
C ALA A 15 -10.99 11.25 11.90
N LEU A 16 -9.98 12.13 11.91
CA LEU A 16 -10.16 13.53 12.29
C LEU A 16 -11.11 14.26 11.33
N VAL A 17 -10.98 14.06 10.02
CA VAL A 17 -11.87 14.66 9.03
C VAL A 17 -13.29 14.11 9.13
N LEU A 18 -13.45 12.81 9.35
CA LEU A 18 -14.75 12.17 9.54
C LEU A 18 -15.48 12.70 10.78
N VAL A 19 -14.79 12.78 11.92
CA VAL A 19 -15.42 13.09 13.22
C VAL A 19 -15.50 14.59 13.48
N ALA A 20 -14.37 15.31 13.34
CA ALA A 20 -14.30 16.72 13.72
C ALA A 20 -14.78 17.67 12.61
N PHE A 21 -14.62 17.27 11.35
CA PHE A 21 -15.07 18.05 10.19
C PHE A 21 -16.31 17.46 9.52
N SER A 22 -17.00 16.52 10.16
CA SER A 22 -18.24 15.89 9.67
C SER A 22 -18.16 15.38 8.24
N ASN A 23 -16.99 14.87 7.84
CA ASN A 23 -16.71 14.40 6.49
C ASN A 23 -16.90 15.48 5.40
N ASP A 24 -16.60 16.74 5.71
CA ASP A 24 -16.67 17.85 4.77
C ASP A 24 -15.77 17.58 3.54
N SER A 25 -16.35 17.78 2.35
CA SER A 25 -15.68 17.46 1.08
C SER A 25 -14.43 18.30 0.82
N GLY A 26 -14.38 19.54 1.34
CA GLY A 26 -13.21 20.40 1.26
C GLY A 26 -12.04 19.86 2.09
N PHE A 27 -12.32 19.41 3.32
CA PHE A 27 -11.31 18.79 4.18
C PHE A 27 -10.85 17.42 3.68
N VAL A 28 -11.77 16.61 3.13
CA VAL A 28 -11.41 15.34 2.47
C VAL A 28 -10.49 15.60 1.28
N ALA A 29 -10.79 16.57 0.42
CA ALA A 29 -9.94 16.93 -0.72
C ALA A 29 -8.57 17.46 -0.28
N ALA A 30 -8.52 18.25 0.80
CA ALA A 30 -7.26 18.73 1.36
C ALA A 30 -6.39 17.58 1.90
N LEU A 31 -7.00 16.61 2.60
CA LEU A 31 -6.33 15.41 3.07
C LEU A 31 -5.81 14.55 1.91
N ASP A 32 -6.63 14.32 0.88
CA ASP A 32 -6.25 13.55 -0.30
C ASP A 32 -5.06 14.20 -1.03
N LYS A 33 -5.08 15.53 -1.18
CA LYS A 33 -3.98 16.29 -1.78
C LYS A 33 -2.69 16.22 -0.94
N ALA A 34 -2.83 16.27 0.38
CA ALA A 34 -1.69 16.09 1.29
C ALA A 34 -1.09 14.68 1.18
N CYS A 35 -1.95 13.65 1.15
CA CYS A 35 -1.55 12.25 0.97
C CYS A 35 -0.78 12.03 -0.32
N GLY A 36 -1.29 12.53 -1.45
CA GLY A 36 -0.55 12.49 -2.72
C GLY A 36 0.84 13.14 -2.61
N ARG A 37 0.96 14.27 -1.93
CA ARG A 37 2.25 14.95 -1.78
C ARG A 37 3.24 14.20 -0.91
N PHE A 38 2.86 13.80 0.31
CA PHE A 38 3.83 13.18 1.22
C PHE A 38 4.13 11.72 0.87
N ILE A 39 3.21 11.01 0.22
CA ILE A 39 3.46 9.63 -0.22
C ILE A 39 4.50 9.62 -1.35
N ASN A 40 4.44 10.55 -2.30
CA ASN A 40 5.39 10.61 -3.42
C ASN A 40 6.64 11.46 -3.09
N SER A 41 6.54 12.42 -2.16
CA SER A 41 7.65 13.28 -1.75
C SER A 41 7.82 13.31 -0.22
N ASN A 42 8.73 12.51 0.28
CA ASN A 42 9.09 12.47 1.70
C ASN A 42 10.60 12.27 1.88
N SER A 43 11.03 12.20 3.14
CA SER A 43 12.45 12.02 3.48
C SER A 43 13.04 10.74 2.89
N VAL A 44 12.25 9.68 2.66
CA VAL A 44 12.73 8.42 2.06
C VAL A 44 12.93 8.56 0.56
N THR A 45 11.99 9.17 -0.17
CA THR A 45 12.16 9.43 -1.61
C THR A 45 13.27 10.45 -1.89
N ARG A 46 13.42 11.46 -1.02
CA ARG A 46 14.54 12.41 -1.06
C ARG A 46 15.89 11.76 -0.75
N ALA A 47 15.99 10.92 0.28
CA ALA A 47 17.23 10.22 0.60
C ALA A 47 17.66 9.26 -0.53
N ALA A 48 16.69 8.68 -1.25
CA ALA A 48 16.93 7.82 -2.40
C ALA A 48 17.13 8.59 -3.73
N ASN A 49 17.01 9.93 -3.73
CA ASN A 49 16.95 10.77 -4.94
C ASN A 49 15.98 10.23 -6.01
N SER A 50 14.86 9.64 -5.60
CA SER A 50 13.88 9.00 -6.50
C SER A 50 12.48 8.94 -5.88
N SER A 51 11.50 9.56 -6.56
CA SER A 51 10.05 9.45 -6.24
C SER A 51 9.56 8.00 -6.32
N SER A 52 10.18 7.21 -7.18
CA SER A 52 9.85 5.81 -7.44
C SER A 52 10.22 4.86 -6.29
N LYS A 53 10.81 5.38 -5.20
CA LYS A 53 11.09 4.59 -3.99
C LYS A 53 9.81 4.20 -3.24
N SER A 54 8.80 5.08 -3.21
CA SER A 54 7.52 4.79 -2.58
C SER A 54 6.79 3.59 -3.20
N PRO A 55 6.58 3.52 -4.52
CA PRO A 55 5.97 2.36 -5.16
C PRO A 55 6.79 1.08 -4.98
N GLU A 56 8.12 1.16 -5.02
CA GLU A 56 8.99 0.01 -4.76
C GLU A 56 8.78 -0.54 -3.33
N LEU A 57 8.74 0.34 -2.33
CA LEU A 57 8.52 -0.05 -0.94
C LEU A 57 7.12 -0.60 -0.70
N LEU A 58 6.11 -0.07 -1.39
CA LEU A 58 4.75 -0.60 -1.34
C LEU A 58 4.69 -2.01 -1.93
N ALA A 59 5.28 -2.23 -3.10
CA ALA A 59 5.34 -3.56 -3.72
C ALA A 59 6.08 -4.58 -2.84
N LYS A 60 7.20 -4.17 -2.22
CA LYS A 60 7.94 -4.99 -1.25
C LYS A 60 7.12 -5.33 -0.01
N TYR A 61 6.27 -4.41 0.45
CA TYR A 61 5.39 -4.66 1.57
C TYR A 61 4.31 -5.68 1.22
N CYS A 62 3.70 -5.60 0.03
CA CYS A 62 2.79 -6.65 -0.46
C CYS A 62 3.49 -8.01 -0.55
N ASP A 63 4.71 -8.05 -1.09
CA ASP A 63 5.50 -9.30 -1.16
C ASP A 63 5.74 -9.89 0.22
N LEU A 64 6.05 -9.06 1.22
CA LEU A 64 6.24 -9.54 2.59
C LEU A 64 4.98 -10.16 3.18
N LEU A 65 3.81 -9.57 2.92
CA LEU A 65 2.51 -10.05 3.42
C LEU A 65 2.04 -11.32 2.71
N LEU A 66 2.22 -11.37 1.39
CA LEU A 66 1.77 -12.48 0.55
C LEU A 66 2.77 -13.64 0.49
N LYS A 67 3.96 -13.46 1.04
CA LYS A 67 4.95 -14.53 1.16
C LYS A 67 4.64 -15.40 2.38
N LYS A 68 4.78 -16.70 2.21
CA LYS A 68 4.67 -17.70 3.28
C LYS A 68 5.68 -17.40 4.38
N SER A 69 5.17 -17.09 5.57
CA SER A 69 5.96 -16.93 6.78
C SER A 69 5.16 -17.48 7.97
N SER A 70 5.87 -17.98 8.98
CA SER A 70 5.28 -18.51 10.22
C SER A 70 4.63 -17.42 11.10
N LYS A 71 4.74 -16.14 10.68
CA LYS A 71 4.11 -14.98 11.33
C LYS A 71 3.01 -14.35 10.46
N ASN A 72 2.50 -15.07 9.47
CA ASN A 72 1.44 -14.51 8.64
C ASN A 72 0.18 -14.27 9.47
N PRO A 73 -0.46 -13.11 9.32
CA PRO A 73 -1.73 -12.82 9.97
C PRO A 73 -2.81 -13.78 9.48
N GLU A 74 -3.91 -13.88 10.25
CA GLU A 74 -5.08 -14.63 9.83
C GLU A 74 -5.65 -14.07 8.52
N GLU A 75 -6.37 -14.89 7.74
CA GLU A 75 -6.86 -14.48 6.41
C GLU A 75 -7.67 -13.19 6.44
N ALA A 76 -8.55 -13.01 7.45
CA ALA A 76 -9.35 -11.80 7.59
C ALA A 76 -8.50 -10.55 7.87
N GLU A 77 -7.48 -10.69 8.71
CA GLU A 77 -6.55 -9.59 9.01
C GLU A 77 -5.65 -9.27 7.81
N LEU A 78 -5.18 -10.30 7.10
CA LEU A 78 -4.41 -10.15 5.88
C LEU A 78 -5.21 -9.35 4.83
N GLU A 79 -6.46 -9.73 4.61
CA GLU A 79 -7.36 -9.06 3.67
C GLU A 79 -7.59 -7.59 4.06
N ASP A 80 -7.80 -7.27 5.34
CA ASP A 80 -7.91 -5.89 5.81
C ASP A 80 -6.61 -5.09 5.55
N ILE A 81 -5.45 -5.68 5.82
CA ILE A 81 -4.16 -5.04 5.53
C ILE A 81 -3.98 -4.80 4.03
N LEU A 82 -4.37 -5.75 3.17
CA LEU A 82 -4.32 -5.58 1.70
C LEU A 82 -5.24 -4.45 1.24
N ASN A 83 -6.45 -4.34 1.80
CA ASN A 83 -7.36 -3.22 1.52
C ASN A 83 -6.75 -1.87 1.94
N GLN A 84 -6.07 -1.81 3.08
CA GLN A 84 -5.35 -0.61 3.49
C GLN A 84 -4.20 -0.26 2.54
N VAL A 85 -3.45 -1.26 2.05
CA VAL A 85 -2.41 -1.04 1.05
C VAL A 85 -2.98 -0.41 -0.22
N MET A 86 -4.18 -0.81 -0.64
CA MET A 86 -4.86 -0.20 -1.80
C MET A 86 -5.19 1.28 -1.59
N VAL A 87 -5.46 1.70 -0.35
CA VAL A 87 -5.64 3.12 -0.01
C VAL A 87 -4.36 3.91 -0.29
N VAL A 88 -3.18 3.38 0.09
CA VAL A 88 -1.90 4.02 -0.22
C VAL A 88 -1.63 4.00 -1.73
N PHE A 89 -1.92 2.88 -2.39
CA PHE A 89 -1.75 2.70 -3.82
C PHE A 89 -2.54 3.74 -4.65
N LYS A 90 -3.74 4.15 -4.18
CA LYS A 90 -4.54 5.23 -4.80
C LYS A 90 -3.72 6.52 -4.99
N TYR A 91 -2.83 6.84 -4.05
CA TYR A 91 -2.04 8.06 -4.05
C TYR A 91 -0.68 7.94 -4.74
N ILE A 92 -0.29 6.76 -5.21
CA ILE A 92 0.99 6.54 -5.92
C ILE A 92 0.91 7.14 -7.32
N GLU A 93 1.90 7.97 -7.67
CA GLU A 93 2.04 8.56 -9.01
C GLU A 93 2.64 7.55 -10.02
N ASP A 94 3.80 6.95 -9.70
CA ASP A 94 4.50 6.00 -10.58
C ASP A 94 3.94 4.57 -10.44
N LYS A 95 2.69 4.35 -10.89
CA LYS A 95 2.00 3.04 -10.80
C LYS A 95 2.66 1.94 -11.64
N ASP A 96 3.28 2.30 -12.75
CA ASP A 96 4.04 1.40 -13.63
C ASP A 96 5.26 0.81 -12.91
N VAL A 97 5.94 1.62 -12.09
CA VAL A 97 7.05 1.16 -11.25
C VAL A 97 6.54 0.15 -10.22
N PHE A 98 5.44 0.45 -9.53
CA PHE A 98 4.81 -0.50 -8.60
C PHE A 98 4.50 -1.82 -9.32
N GLN A 99 3.82 -1.75 -10.47
CA GLN A 99 3.42 -2.92 -11.24
C GLN A 99 4.64 -3.76 -11.65
N LYS A 100 5.71 -3.13 -12.10
CA LYS A 100 6.97 -3.82 -12.48
C LYS A 100 7.59 -4.57 -11.30
N PHE A 101 7.69 -3.93 -10.13
CA PHE A 101 8.23 -4.59 -8.94
C PHE A 101 7.30 -5.68 -8.42
N TYR A 102 5.99 -5.40 -8.33
CA TYR A 102 4.99 -6.36 -7.87
C TYR A 102 4.96 -7.60 -8.77
N SER A 103 4.91 -7.44 -10.09
CA SER A 103 4.89 -8.55 -11.06
C SER A 103 6.14 -9.41 -10.96
N LYS A 104 7.32 -8.79 -10.81
CA LYS A 104 8.59 -9.50 -10.62
C LYS A 104 8.59 -10.33 -9.33
N MET A 105 8.05 -9.79 -8.24
CA MET A 105 8.00 -10.47 -6.95
C MET A 105 6.94 -11.59 -6.94
N LEU A 106 5.76 -11.33 -7.50
CA LEU A 106 4.72 -12.34 -7.72
C LEU A 106 5.25 -13.53 -8.53
N ALA A 107 5.90 -13.28 -9.67
CA ALA A 107 6.49 -14.34 -10.49
C ALA A 107 7.47 -15.21 -9.68
N LYS A 108 8.30 -14.58 -8.84
CA LYS A 108 9.23 -15.30 -7.96
C LYS A 108 8.49 -16.15 -6.93
N ARG A 109 7.42 -15.64 -6.29
CA ARG A 109 6.63 -16.39 -5.31
C ARG A 109 5.93 -17.59 -5.94
N LEU A 110 5.36 -17.41 -7.13
CA LEU A 110 4.69 -18.48 -7.88
C LEU A 110 5.68 -19.59 -8.27
N VAL A 111 6.83 -19.24 -8.83
CA VAL A 111 7.87 -20.22 -9.23
C VAL A 111 8.43 -20.97 -8.04
N GLN A 112 8.55 -20.32 -6.88
CA GLN A 112 9.16 -20.90 -5.69
C GLN A 112 8.13 -21.51 -4.72
N HIS A 113 6.84 -21.52 -5.07
CA HIS A 113 5.73 -21.94 -4.19
C HIS A 113 5.81 -21.31 -2.78
N MET A 114 6.18 -20.03 -2.74
CA MET A 114 6.34 -19.27 -1.49
C MET A 114 5.15 -18.36 -1.20
N SER A 115 4.01 -18.54 -1.86
CA SER A 115 2.81 -17.77 -1.55
C SER A 115 2.19 -18.24 -0.23
N ALA A 116 1.63 -17.28 0.50
CA ALA A 116 0.95 -17.50 1.77
C ALA A 116 -0.37 -18.25 1.59
N SER A 117 -1.15 -17.82 0.61
CA SER A 117 -2.44 -18.37 0.20
C SER A 117 -2.66 -17.98 -1.26
N ASP A 118 -3.15 -18.92 -2.08
CA ASP A 118 -3.48 -18.66 -3.48
C ASP A 118 -4.68 -17.71 -3.60
N ASP A 119 -5.62 -17.79 -2.65
CA ASP A 119 -6.79 -16.91 -2.59
C ASP A 119 -6.40 -15.46 -2.28
N ALA A 120 -5.40 -15.25 -1.41
CA ALA A 120 -4.87 -13.93 -1.10
C ALA A 120 -4.16 -13.30 -2.32
N GLU A 121 -3.44 -14.10 -3.10
CA GLU A 121 -2.81 -13.63 -4.34
C GLU A 121 -3.88 -13.25 -5.38
N ALA A 122 -4.91 -14.07 -5.54
CA ALA A 122 -6.03 -13.79 -6.44
C ALA A 122 -6.80 -12.52 -6.02
N SER A 123 -7.07 -12.36 -4.71
CA SER A 123 -7.69 -11.16 -4.14
C SER A 123 -6.87 -9.91 -4.47
N MET A 124 -5.56 -9.94 -4.23
CA MET A 124 -4.69 -8.79 -4.48
C MET A 124 -4.62 -8.44 -5.99
N ILE A 125 -4.54 -9.43 -6.87
CA ILE A 125 -4.56 -9.20 -8.33
C ILE A 125 -5.89 -8.57 -8.75
N SER A 126 -7.01 -9.03 -8.19
CA SER A 126 -8.33 -8.45 -8.47
C SER A 126 -8.41 -6.98 -8.05
N LYS A 127 -7.91 -6.64 -6.85
CA LYS A 127 -7.86 -5.26 -6.35
C LYS A 127 -6.99 -4.34 -7.20
N LEU A 128 -5.87 -4.83 -7.74
CA LEU A 128 -4.98 -4.07 -8.61
C LEU A 128 -5.53 -3.86 -10.03
N LYS A 129 -6.50 -4.69 -10.44
CA LYS A 129 -7.14 -4.61 -11.76
C LYS A 129 -8.32 -3.63 -11.78
N GLN A 130 -8.96 -3.39 -10.64
CA GLN A 130 -10.00 -2.37 -10.45
C GLN A 130 -9.38 -0.97 -10.40
#